data_AF-A0A7S4UT12-F1
#
_entry.id   AF-A0A7S4UT12-F1
#
_cell.length_a   1.000
_cell.length_b   1.000
_cell.length_c   1.000
_cell.angle_alpha   90.00
_cell.angle_beta   90.00
_cell.angle_gamma   90.00
#
_symmetry.space_group_name_H-M   'P 1'
#
loop_
_entity.id
_entity.type
_entity.pdbx_description
1 polymer ?
#
loop_
_entity_poly.entity_id
_entity_poly.type
_entity_poly.pdbx_seq_one_letter_code
_entity_poly.pdbx_strand_id
1 'polypeptide(L)'
;EEPAPSCDAEAWEAHPRLQRHLRRFSNHADQAAVLSRYARAAGVLDRPSLLRHACHVGAWVALLPIEVAAQAIGDEGLSPVLLLAQLLRSVGGSNLGPWLCGILHLVAGRLRRLGRSPRGRADHWRTLRSCMPRLPRRAAV
;
A
#
# COMPACT_ATOMS: atom_id res chain seq x y z
N GLU A 1 -16.96 -0.49 -13.04
CA GLU A 1 -15.66 -0.82 -12.41
C GLU A 1 -15.47 -2.32 -12.50
N GLU A 2 -14.25 -2.82 -12.78
CA GLU A 2 -13.96 -4.26 -12.71
C GLU A 2 -14.17 -4.77 -11.27
N PRO A 3 -14.70 -6.00 -11.09
CA PRO A 3 -14.88 -6.59 -9.78
C PRO A 3 -13.52 -6.88 -9.12
N ALA A 4 -13.49 -6.91 -7.79
CA ALA A 4 -12.30 -7.35 -7.07
C ALA A 4 -12.05 -8.84 -7.38
N PRO A 5 -10.80 -9.27 -7.66
CA PRO A 5 -10.50 -10.66 -7.95
C PRO A 5 -10.74 -11.56 -6.72
N SER A 6 -11.07 -12.83 -6.97
CA SER A 6 -11.19 -13.85 -5.93
C SER A 6 -9.83 -14.07 -5.23
N CYS A 7 -9.84 -14.76 -4.09
CA CYS A 7 -8.76 -14.85 -3.08
C CYS A 7 -7.34 -15.24 -3.54
N ASP A 8 -7.09 -15.47 -4.83
CA ASP A 8 -5.79 -15.84 -5.37
C ASP A 8 -4.82 -14.64 -5.42
N ALA A 9 -3.66 -14.76 -4.77
CA ALA A 9 -2.66 -13.70 -4.76
C ALA A 9 -2.13 -13.39 -6.17
N GLU A 10 -2.01 -14.39 -7.04
CA GLU A 10 -1.51 -14.21 -8.40
C GLU A 10 -2.51 -13.40 -9.25
N ALA A 11 -3.80 -13.74 -9.18
CA ALA A 11 -4.87 -12.97 -9.81
C ALA A 11 -4.89 -11.50 -9.37
N TRP A 12 -4.66 -11.24 -8.08
CA TRP A 12 -4.53 -9.89 -7.55
C TRP A 12 -3.29 -9.17 -8.08
N GLU A 13 -2.12 -9.83 -8.07
CA GLU A 13 -0.87 -9.25 -8.57
C GLU A 13 -0.93 -8.92 -10.06
N ALA A 14 -1.54 -9.78 -10.87
CA ALA A 14 -1.72 -9.58 -12.31
C ALA A 14 -2.86 -8.61 -12.68
N HIS A 15 -3.68 -8.19 -11.71
CA HIS A 15 -4.92 -7.46 -12.00
C HIS A 15 -4.65 -6.11 -12.73
N PRO A 16 -5.32 -5.83 -13.88
CA PRO A 16 -5.07 -4.63 -14.69
C PRO A 16 -5.16 -3.31 -13.91
N ARG A 17 -6.14 -3.19 -13.01
CA ARG A 17 -6.29 -2.04 -12.10
C ARG A 17 -5.02 -1.77 -11.28
N LEU A 18 -4.46 -2.77 -10.61
CA LEU A 18 -3.28 -2.61 -9.76
C LEU A 18 -2.04 -2.31 -10.61
N GLN A 19 -1.88 -3.05 -11.71
CA GLN A 19 -0.80 -2.84 -12.67
C GLN A 19 -0.83 -1.43 -13.27
N ARG A 20 -2.01 -0.87 -13.54
CA ARG A 20 -2.15 0.52 -13.99
C ARG A 20 -1.67 1.52 -12.93
N HIS A 21 -2.02 1.31 -11.66
CA HIS A 21 -1.56 2.18 -10.57
C HIS A 21 -0.05 2.10 -10.40
N LEU A 22 0.53 0.89 -10.45
CA LEU A 22 1.97 0.67 -10.43
C LEU A 22 2.66 1.40 -11.59
N ARG A 23 2.28 1.09 -12.84
CA ARG A 23 2.89 1.69 -14.04
C ARG A 23 2.86 3.22 -14.01
N ARG A 24 1.73 3.81 -13.59
CA ARG A 24 1.60 5.27 -13.51
C ARG A 24 2.55 5.89 -12.49
N PHE A 25 2.83 5.21 -11.38
CA PHE A 25 3.79 5.67 -10.38
C PHE A 25 5.23 5.42 -10.85
N SER A 26 5.54 4.20 -11.28
CA SER A 26 6.88 3.80 -11.75
C SER A 26 7.38 4.66 -12.90
N ASN A 27 6.50 5.04 -13.84
CA ASN A 27 6.86 5.85 -15.01
C ASN A 27 6.74 7.36 -14.75
N HIS A 28 6.37 7.78 -13.54
CA HIS A 28 6.27 9.21 -13.24
C HIS A 28 7.68 9.82 -13.14
N ALA A 29 7.94 10.90 -13.89
CA ALA A 29 9.26 11.55 -13.89
C ALA A 29 9.68 12.05 -12.50
N ASP A 30 8.71 12.49 -11.71
CA ASP A 30 8.91 12.96 -10.34
C ASP A 30 8.09 12.13 -9.35
N GLN A 31 8.62 10.99 -8.92
CA GLN A 31 7.97 10.13 -7.93
C GLN A 31 7.90 10.80 -6.55
N ALA A 32 8.87 11.65 -6.20
CA ALA A 32 8.89 12.39 -4.94
C ALA A 32 7.67 13.30 -4.82
N ALA A 33 7.40 14.12 -5.85
CA ALA A 33 6.22 14.98 -5.88
C ALA A 33 4.91 14.21 -5.79
N VAL A 34 4.84 13.01 -6.38
CA VAL A 34 3.66 12.14 -6.23
C VAL A 34 3.48 11.72 -4.77
N LEU A 35 4.55 11.28 -4.10
CA LEU A 35 4.49 10.90 -2.69
C LEU A 35 4.10 12.08 -1.81
N SER A 36 4.75 13.24 -1.96
CA SER A 36 4.44 14.45 -1.19
C SER A 36 2.99 14.91 -1.40
N ARG A 37 2.46 14.82 -2.62
CA ARG A 37 1.05 15.14 -2.89
C ARG A 37 0.10 14.24 -2.09
N TYR A 38 0.35 12.93 -2.07
CA TYR A 38 -0.47 12.00 -1.31
C TYR A 38 -0.32 12.21 0.21
N ALA A 39 0.89 12.49 0.69
CA ALA A 39 1.18 12.74 2.10
C ALA A 39 0.45 13.99 2.62
N ARG A 40 0.48 15.09 1.86
CA ARG A 40 -0.26 16.33 2.19
C ARG A 40 -1.77 16.09 2.20
N ALA A 41 -2.27 15.32 1.23
CA ALA A 41 -3.68 15.00 1.13
C ALA A 41 -4.17 14.15 2.32
N ALA A 42 -3.31 13.30 2.90
CA ALA A 42 -3.68 12.42 4.02
C ALA A 42 -4.14 13.16 5.29
N GLY A 43 -3.80 14.45 5.46
CA GLY A 43 -4.20 15.26 6.61
C GLY A 43 -5.50 16.05 6.43
N VAL A 44 -6.03 16.15 5.21
CA VAL A 44 -7.14 17.06 4.88
C VAL A 44 -8.31 16.37 4.15
N LEU A 45 -8.09 15.17 3.63
CA LEU A 45 -9.10 14.44 2.85
C LEU A 45 -10.16 13.77 3.72
N ASP A 46 -11.36 13.65 3.15
CA ASP A 46 -12.43 12.84 3.69
C ASP A 46 -12.11 11.34 3.61
N ARG A 47 -12.81 10.54 4.43
CA ARG A 47 -12.55 9.10 4.54
C ARG A 47 -12.64 8.34 3.21
N PRO A 48 -13.65 8.57 2.34
CA PRO A 48 -13.69 7.94 1.01
C PRO A 48 -12.46 8.23 0.15
N SER A 49 -11.97 9.48 0.17
CA SER A 49 -10.76 9.83 -0.57
C SER A 49 -9.51 9.19 0.04
N LEU A 50 -9.41 9.13 1.37
CA LEU A 50 -8.32 8.41 2.06
C LEU A 50 -8.30 6.92 1.69
N LEU A 51 -9.45 6.25 1.65
CA LEU A 51 -9.55 4.85 1.22
C LEU A 51 -9.08 4.66 -0.23
N ARG A 52 -9.44 5.58 -1.13
CA ARG A 52 -8.98 5.55 -2.53
C ARG A 52 -7.46 5.74 -2.63
N HIS A 53 -6.91 6.68 -1.87
CA HIS A 53 -5.47 6.92 -1.81
C HIS A 53 -4.73 5.69 -1.24
N ALA A 54 -5.26 5.09 -0.18
CA ALA A 54 -4.73 3.86 0.40
C ALA A 54 -4.75 2.69 -0.60
N CYS A 55 -5.79 2.57 -1.44
CA CYS A 55 -5.80 1.59 -2.53
C CYS A 55 -4.68 1.84 -3.54
N HIS A 56 -4.48 3.08 -3.98
CA HIS A 56 -3.44 3.41 -4.96
C HIS A 56 -2.03 3.12 -4.41
N VAL A 57 -1.74 3.65 -3.23
CA VAL A 57 -0.43 3.47 -2.58
C VAL A 57 -0.23 2.01 -2.17
N GLY A 58 -1.28 1.35 -1.70
CA GLY A 58 -1.27 -0.07 -1.38
C GLY A 58 -0.91 -0.93 -2.60
N ALA A 59 -1.40 -0.60 -3.79
CA ALA A 59 -1.01 -1.29 -5.02
C ALA A 59 0.49 -1.13 -5.32
N TRP A 60 1.06 0.06 -5.10
CA TRP A 60 2.50 0.27 -5.26
C TRP A 60 3.30 -0.59 -4.28
N VAL A 61 2.94 -0.56 -3.00
CA VAL A 61 3.61 -1.34 -1.94
C VAL A 61 3.48 -2.84 -2.17
N ALA A 62 2.33 -3.29 -2.68
CA ALA A 62 2.08 -4.69 -2.98
C ALA A 62 2.89 -5.21 -4.17
N LEU A 63 3.23 -4.37 -5.17
CA LEU A 63 3.80 -4.83 -6.44
C LEU A 63 5.24 -4.37 -6.72
N LEU A 64 5.70 -3.24 -6.16
CA LEU A 64 7.09 -2.80 -6.33
C LEU A 64 8.07 -3.82 -5.70
N PRO A 65 9.32 -3.92 -6.16
CA PRO A 65 10.36 -4.64 -5.43
C PRO A 65 10.44 -4.18 -3.97
N ILE A 66 10.76 -5.08 -3.03
CA ILE A 66 10.72 -4.81 -1.58
C ILE A 66 11.60 -3.61 -1.22
N GLU A 67 12.77 -3.53 -1.84
CA GLU A 67 13.77 -2.51 -1.64
C GLU A 67 13.28 -1.17 -2.16
N VAL A 68 12.66 -1.16 -3.35
CA VAL A 68 12.13 0.03 -4.01
C VAL A 68 10.92 0.58 -3.25
N ALA A 69 10.03 -0.29 -2.77
CA ALA A 69 8.85 0.12 -2.01
C ALA A 69 9.21 0.83 -0.69
N ALA A 70 10.34 0.47 -0.07
CA ALA A 70 10.82 1.05 1.17
C ALA A 70 11.87 2.15 0.97
N GLN A 71 12.33 2.38 -0.26
CA GLN A 71 13.30 3.42 -0.56
C GLN A 71 12.70 4.80 -0.24
N ALA A 72 13.44 5.59 0.54
CA ALA A 72 13.13 6.99 0.76
C ALA A 72 13.46 7.79 -0.51
N ILE A 73 12.51 8.60 -0.97
CA ILE A 73 12.60 9.38 -2.21
C ILE A 73 12.32 10.85 -1.87
N GLY A 74 13.16 11.75 -2.39
CA GLY A 74 13.08 13.19 -2.16
C GLY A 74 13.57 13.62 -0.77
N ASP A 75 13.64 14.93 -0.55
CA ASP A 75 14.19 15.53 0.68
C ASP A 75 13.33 15.26 1.91
N GLU A 76 12.03 15.01 1.73
CA GLU A 76 11.10 14.63 2.81
C GLU A 76 11.32 13.18 3.30
N GLY A 77 12.17 12.39 2.63
CA GLY A 77 12.49 11.02 3.03
C GLY A 77 11.30 10.04 2.95
N LEU A 78 10.28 10.37 2.15
CA LEU A 78 9.06 9.56 2.04
C LEU A 78 9.30 8.29 1.24
N SER A 79 8.64 7.20 1.62
CA SER A 79 8.56 5.97 0.83
C SER A 79 7.10 5.55 0.64
N PRO A 80 6.78 4.79 -0.43
CA PRO A 80 5.45 4.18 -0.59
C PRO A 80 4.99 3.44 0.67
N VAL A 81 5.89 2.72 1.35
CA VAL A 81 5.60 1.97 2.58
C VAL A 81 5.21 2.90 3.74
N LEU A 82 5.98 3.98 3.98
CA LEU A 82 5.65 4.95 5.03
C LEU A 82 4.34 5.69 4.73
N LEU A 83 4.13 6.06 3.48
CA LEU A 83 2.92 6.74 3.04
C LEU A 83 1.68 5.85 3.24
N LEU A 84 1.76 4.56 2.91
CA LEU A 84 0.67 3.63 3.19
C LEU A 84 0.40 3.53 4.70
N ALA A 85 1.44 3.46 5.52
CA ALA A 85 1.29 3.43 6.97
C ALA A 85 0.57 4.69 7.49
N GLN A 86 0.94 5.87 6.98
CA GLN A 86 0.28 7.13 7.31
C GLN A 86 -1.20 7.12 6.89
N LEU A 87 -1.51 6.70 5.66
CA LEU A 87 -2.88 6.63 5.16
C LEU A 87 -3.73 5.67 5.98
N LEU A 88 -3.21 4.49 6.34
CA LEU A 88 -3.94 3.53 7.17
C LEU A 88 -4.22 4.06 8.58
N ARG A 89 -3.29 4.82 9.17
CA ARG A 89 -3.54 5.52 10.44
C ARG A 89 -4.67 6.54 10.32
N SER A 90 -4.70 7.32 9.23
CA SER A 90 -5.77 8.31 9.00
C SER A 90 -7.12 7.67 8.68
N VAL A 91 -7.15 6.55 7.93
CA VAL A 91 -8.40 5.83 7.59
C VAL A 91 -9.04 5.19 8.82
N GLY A 92 -8.21 4.67 9.74
CA GLY A 92 -8.66 3.86 10.86
C GLY A 92 -8.97 2.40 10.48
N GLY A 93 -9.31 1.57 11.47
CA GLY A 93 -9.40 0.12 11.31
C GLY A 93 -10.75 -0.44 10.82
N SER A 94 -11.78 0.39 10.61
CA SER A 94 -13.13 -0.07 10.25
C SER A 94 -13.41 0.06 8.74
N ASN A 95 -14.21 -0.85 8.18
CA ASN A 95 -14.84 -0.80 6.85
C ASN A 95 -13.93 -0.39 5.66
N LEU A 96 -12.91 -1.21 5.35
CA LEU A 96 -11.89 -0.91 4.34
C LEU A 96 -12.33 -1.14 2.88
N GLY A 97 -13.48 -1.76 2.65
CA GLY A 97 -13.93 -2.15 1.31
C GLY A 97 -13.10 -3.29 0.71
N PRO A 98 -13.66 -4.02 -0.28
CA PRO A 98 -13.06 -5.26 -0.79
C PRO A 98 -11.70 -5.02 -1.48
N TRP A 99 -11.55 -3.91 -2.21
CA TRP A 99 -10.32 -3.56 -2.91
C TRP A 99 -9.13 -3.37 -1.96
N LEU A 100 -9.30 -2.53 -0.94
CA LEU A 100 -8.24 -2.29 0.03
C LEU A 100 -7.93 -3.56 0.84
N CYS A 101 -8.96 -4.33 1.24
CA CYS A 101 -8.75 -5.61 1.90
C CYS A 101 -7.89 -6.58 1.07
N GLY A 102 -8.20 -6.75 -0.23
CA GLY A 102 -7.44 -7.62 -1.12
C GLY A 102 -5.98 -7.18 -1.27
N ILE A 103 -5.76 -5.88 -1.49
CA ILE A 103 -4.42 -5.29 -1.56
C ILE A 103 -3.66 -5.50 -0.25
N LEU A 104 -4.29 -5.25 0.89
CA LEU A 104 -3.67 -5.43 2.20
C LEU A 104 -3.34 -6.89 2.51
N HIS A 105 -4.06 -7.87 1.94
CA HIS A 105 -3.67 -9.27 2.02
C HIS A 105 -2.35 -9.55 1.28
N LEU A 106 -2.12 -8.93 0.10
CA LEU A 106 -0.83 -9.03 -0.59
C LEU A 106 0.29 -8.44 0.26
N VAL A 107 0.06 -7.22 0.78
CA VAL A 107 1.01 -6.53 1.66
C VAL A 107 1.30 -7.36 2.92
N ALA A 108 0.30 -7.97 3.53
CA ALA A 108 0.48 -8.88 4.67
C ALA A 108 1.28 -10.13 4.29
N GLY A 109 1.08 -10.69 3.08
CA GLY A 109 1.91 -11.76 2.54
C GLY A 109 3.39 -11.37 2.47
N ARG A 110 3.68 -10.17 1.95
CA ARG A 110 5.04 -9.62 1.87
C ARG A 110 5.65 -9.39 3.25
N LEU A 111 4.88 -8.79 4.17
CA LEU A 111 5.29 -8.58 5.56
C LEU A 111 5.64 -9.89 6.28
N ARG A 112 4.95 -11.01 5.97
CA ARG A 112 5.28 -12.33 6.52
C ARG A 112 6.60 -12.88 5.96
N ARG A 113 6.82 -12.76 4.64
CA ARG A 113 8.06 -13.22 3.96
C ARG A 113 9.29 -12.45 4.42
N LEU A 114 9.15 -11.17 4.76
CA LEU A 114 10.21 -10.33 5.31
C LEU A 114 10.71 -10.80 6.70
N GLY A 115 10.00 -11.70 7.37
CA GLY A 115 10.41 -12.28 8.65
C GLY A 115 10.79 -11.21 9.71
N ARG A 116 11.91 -11.47 10.39
CA ARG A 116 12.61 -10.55 11.31
C ARG A 116 13.91 -10.01 10.69
N SER A 117 13.91 -9.69 9.39
CA SER A 117 15.14 -9.30 8.69
C SER A 117 15.79 -8.06 9.32
N PRO A 118 17.12 -8.06 9.59
CA PRO A 118 17.78 -7.00 10.32
C PRO A 118 18.33 -5.88 9.41
N ARG A 119 18.16 -4.64 9.91
CA ARG A 119 18.85 -3.36 9.61
C ARG A 119 18.28 -2.42 8.54
N GLY A 120 18.18 -1.15 8.95
CA GLY A 120 17.98 0.07 8.15
C GLY A 120 16.57 0.25 7.57
N ARG A 121 16.22 -0.58 6.58
CA ARG A 121 14.93 -0.47 5.84
C ARG A 121 13.80 -1.23 6.52
N ALA A 122 14.13 -2.00 7.56
CA ALA A 122 13.19 -2.69 8.43
C ALA A 122 12.23 -1.72 9.14
N ASP A 123 12.61 -0.45 9.32
CA ASP A 123 11.84 0.50 10.11
C ASP A 123 10.57 0.97 9.39
N HIS A 124 10.62 1.15 8.07
CA HIS A 124 9.44 1.48 7.25
C HIS A 124 8.43 0.32 7.28
N TRP A 125 8.91 -0.90 7.03
CA TRP A 125 8.06 -2.10 7.07
C TRP A 125 7.53 -2.40 8.48
N ARG A 126 8.31 -2.12 9.53
CA ARG A 126 7.86 -2.24 10.93
C ARG A 126 6.76 -1.23 11.24
N THR A 127 6.92 0.00 10.78
CA THR A 127 5.91 1.07 10.90
C THR A 127 4.63 0.69 10.17
N LEU A 128 4.73 0.16 8.95
CA LEU A 128 3.56 -0.33 8.23
C LEU A 128 2.90 -1.48 8.99
N ARG A 129 3.68 -2.45 9.49
CA ARG A 129 3.16 -3.59 10.25
C ARG A 129 2.35 -3.17 11.48
N SER A 130 2.76 -2.13 12.21
CA SER A 130 1.99 -1.63 13.37
C SER A 130 0.70 -0.90 12.98
N CYS A 131 0.59 -0.44 11.73
CA CYS A 131 -0.58 0.24 11.19
C CYS A 131 -1.51 -0.70 10.40
N MET A 132 -1.12 -1.95 10.20
CA MET A 132 -1.95 -2.92 9.47
C MET A 132 -3.23 -3.23 10.26
N PRO A 133 -4.40 -3.09 9.65
CA PRO A 133 -5.65 -3.48 10.30
C PRO A 133 -5.76 -4.99 10.42
N ARG A 134 -6.64 -5.46 11.32
CA ARG A 134 -7.04 -6.86 11.36
C ARG A 134 -7.85 -7.15 10.10
N LEU A 135 -7.25 -7.88 9.16
CA LEU A 135 -7.92 -8.25 7.93
C LEU A 135 -8.91 -9.39 8.19
N PRO A 136 -10.10 -9.37 7.57
CA PRO A 136 -11.00 -10.51 7.62
C PRO A 136 -10.28 -11.75 7.10
N ARG A 137 -10.61 -12.93 7.64
CA ARG A 137 -10.14 -14.18 7.05
C ARG A 137 -10.65 -14.21 5.61
N ARG A 138 -9.74 -14.48 4.66
CA ARG A 138 -10.13 -14.82 3.30
C ARG A 138 -11.15 -15.95 3.39
N ALA A 139 -12.38 -15.72 2.94
CA ALA A 139 -13.35 -16.79 2.81
C ALA A 139 -12.72 -17.83 1.87
N ALA A 140 -12.59 -19.07 2.36
CA ALA A 140 -12.31 -20.20 1.49
C ALA A 140 -13.56 -20.36 0.62
N VAL A 141 -13.41 -20.13 -0.69
CA VAL A 141 -14.42 -20.45 -1.68
C VAL A 141 -13.93 -21.69 -2.40
#